data_AF-A0AAW1U0A8-F1
#
_entry.id   AF-A0AAW1U0A8-F1
#
_cell.length_a   1.000
_cell.length_b   1.000
_cell.length_c   1.000
_cell.angle_alpha   90.00
_cell.angle_beta   90.00
_cell.angle_gamma   90.00
#
_symmetry.space_group_name_H-M   'P 1'
#
loop_
_entity.id
_entity.type
_entity.pdbx_description
1 polymer ?
#
loop_
_entity_poly.entity_id
_entity_poly.type
_entity_poly.pdbx_seq_one_letter_code
_entity_poly.pdbx_strand_id
1 'polypeptide(L)'
;MIFFLVVYFAFNMTAHYKSKLIYVLSDRRYDESIQTLNDIWKHDLKISIPKDEMPINMQVHLEGIFKKHYIRNCGTSAKCWNKLIENGNIAILISNLDGKYLEILDFWNKRGKWIRKLTPPFFAIRISAFLPKGHPFLPIFNKYLGFLMKFGFVDIQQEENEYKYDVLNEPVKLCFAHLKGIFIFWIIGMILGAGAFSLEYLRELLIRRGFRNVFDMSSDATKR
;
A
#
# COMPACT_ATOMS: atom_id res chain seq x y z
N MET A 1 -37.19 -22.44 -26.65
CA MET A 1 -37.17 -22.39 -25.16
C MET A 1 -35.76 -22.52 -24.59
N ILE A 2 -34.97 -23.54 -24.96
CA ILE A 2 -33.60 -23.76 -24.45
C ILE A 2 -32.67 -22.57 -24.71
N PHE A 3 -32.68 -22.01 -25.92
CA PHE A 3 -31.89 -20.83 -26.26
C PHE A 3 -32.15 -19.65 -25.31
N PHE A 4 -33.43 -19.40 -24.98
CA PHE A 4 -33.83 -18.32 -24.08
C PHE A 4 -33.31 -18.55 -22.65
N LEU A 5 -33.31 -19.80 -22.18
CA LEU A 5 -32.73 -20.17 -20.88
C LEU A 5 -31.21 -19.94 -20.85
N VAL A 6 -30.49 -20.28 -21.92
CA VAL A 6 -29.04 -20.06 -22.02
C VAL A 6 -28.69 -18.57 -22.03
N VAL A 7 -29.42 -17.77 -22.80
CA VAL A 7 -29.22 -16.31 -22.86
C VAL A 7 -29.51 -15.67 -21.50
N TYR A 8 -30.61 -16.06 -20.85
CA TYR A 8 -30.97 -15.57 -19.52
C TYR A 8 -29.92 -15.96 -18.48
N PHE A 9 -29.43 -17.19 -18.51
CA PHE A 9 -28.37 -17.65 -17.61
C PHE A 9 -27.06 -16.86 -17.81
N ALA A 10 -26.63 -16.67 -19.06
CA ALA A 10 -25.43 -15.89 -19.38
C ALA A 10 -25.55 -14.42 -18.93
N PHE A 11 -26.73 -13.82 -19.11
CA PHE A 11 -27.01 -12.47 -18.63
C PHE A 11 -26.91 -12.37 -17.10
N ASN A 12 -27.52 -13.32 -16.36
CA ASN A 12 -27.45 -13.31 -14.90
C ASN A 12 -26.03 -13.53 -14.38
N MET A 13 -25.27 -14.46 -14.98
CA MET A 13 -23.88 -14.71 -14.60
C MET A 13 -23.00 -13.48 -14.83
N THR A 14 -23.16 -12.81 -15.96
CA THR A 14 -22.40 -11.58 -16.26
C THR A 14 -22.81 -10.42 -15.35
N ALA A 15 -24.10 -10.25 -15.05
CA ALA A 15 -24.58 -9.24 -14.11
C ALA A 15 -24.05 -9.49 -12.68
N HIS A 16 -24.07 -10.74 -12.22
CA HIS A 16 -23.56 -11.12 -10.91
C HIS A 16 -22.04 -10.89 -10.80
N TYR A 17 -21.28 -11.28 -11.83
CA TYR A 17 -19.83 -11.02 -11.90
C TYR A 17 -19.54 -9.52 -11.83
N LYS A 18 -20.25 -8.69 -12.62
CA LYS A 18 -20.09 -7.23 -12.60
C LYS A 18 -20.43 -6.63 -11.24
N SER A 19 -21.52 -7.07 -10.61
CA SER A 19 -21.92 -6.61 -9.28
C SER A 19 -20.86 -6.92 -8.23
N LYS A 20 -20.32 -8.14 -8.24
CA LYS A 20 -19.24 -8.54 -7.34
C LYS A 20 -17.94 -7.77 -7.60
N LEU A 21 -17.61 -7.52 -8.87
CA LEU A 21 -16.45 -6.71 -9.24
C LEU A 21 -16.61 -5.27 -8.75
N ILE A 22 -17.78 -4.66 -8.95
CA ILE A 22 -18.10 -3.32 -8.43
C ILE A 22 -17.98 -3.33 -6.91
N TYR A 23 -18.55 -4.33 -6.22
CA TYR A 23 -18.45 -4.45 -4.78
C TYR A 23 -16.99 -4.46 -4.33
N VAL A 24 -16.14 -5.31 -4.89
CA VAL A 24 -14.71 -5.39 -4.57
C VAL A 24 -13.95 -4.10 -4.89
N LEU A 25 -14.26 -3.46 -6.02
CA LEU A 25 -13.64 -2.18 -6.39
C LEU A 25 -14.13 -1.00 -5.52
N SER A 26 -15.35 -1.10 -5.00
CA SER A 26 -15.94 -0.12 -4.08
C SER A 26 -15.64 -0.42 -2.61
N ASP A 27 -15.11 -1.61 -2.31
CA ASP A 27 -14.86 -2.08 -0.96
C ASP A 27 -13.64 -1.36 -0.40
N ARG A 28 -13.92 -0.30 0.36
CA ARG A 28 -12.93 0.51 1.08
C ARG A 28 -12.24 -0.26 2.22
N ARG A 29 -12.43 -1.57 2.37
CA ARG A 29 -11.76 -2.36 3.42
C ARG A 29 -10.24 -2.45 3.27
N TYR A 30 -9.69 -2.09 2.11
CA TYR A 30 -8.24 -1.84 1.95
C TYR A 30 -7.83 -0.37 2.27
N ASP A 31 -8.79 0.44 2.70
CA ASP A 31 -8.77 1.90 2.75
C ASP A 31 -9.33 2.44 4.08
N GLU A 32 -9.52 1.59 5.12
CA GLU A 32 -9.65 2.13 6.49
C GLU A 32 -8.30 2.74 6.85
N SER A 33 -8.10 3.97 6.38
CA SER A 33 -6.96 4.77 6.71
C SER A 33 -6.96 4.89 8.21
N ILE A 34 -5.90 4.39 8.85
CA ILE A 34 -5.64 4.68 10.25
C ILE A 34 -5.58 6.20 10.34
N GLN A 35 -6.56 6.81 11.00
CA GLN A 35 -6.63 8.25 11.19
C GLN A 35 -6.35 8.60 12.65
N THR A 36 -6.69 7.68 13.56
CA THR A 36 -6.55 7.90 15.00
C THR A 36 -5.66 6.86 15.65
N LEU A 37 -5.16 7.18 16.85
CA LEU A 37 -4.43 6.24 17.68
C LEU A 37 -5.29 5.03 18.07
N ASN A 38 -6.60 5.21 18.23
CA ASN A 38 -7.53 4.10 18.51
C ASN A 38 -7.55 3.08 17.37
N ASP A 39 -7.39 3.53 16.13
CA ASP A 39 -7.38 2.63 14.97
C ASP A 39 -6.11 1.79 14.95
N ILE A 40 -4.97 2.32 15.39
CA ILE A 40 -3.73 1.55 15.61
C ILE A 40 -4.01 0.35 16.53
N TRP A 41 -4.78 0.57 17.61
CA TRP A 41 -5.12 -0.49 18.55
C TRP A 41 -6.12 -1.49 18.00
N LYS A 42 -7.14 -1.03 17.25
CA LYS A 42 -8.11 -1.92 16.59
C LYS A 42 -7.46 -2.85 15.57
N HIS A 43 -6.43 -2.37 14.87
CA HIS A 43 -5.71 -3.13 13.85
C HIS A 43 -4.49 -3.90 14.39
N ASP A 44 -4.29 -3.95 15.72
CA ASP A 44 -3.16 -4.62 16.40
C ASP A 44 -1.79 -4.24 15.84
N LEU A 45 -1.63 -2.97 15.46
CA LEU A 45 -0.39 -2.46 14.89
C LEU A 45 0.66 -2.28 15.97
N LYS A 46 1.87 -2.75 15.65
CA LYS A 46 3.02 -2.68 16.54
C LYS A 46 3.66 -1.31 16.47
N ILE A 47 3.80 -0.63 17.60
CA ILE A 47 4.42 0.70 17.66
C ILE A 47 5.92 0.56 17.93
N SER A 48 6.76 1.14 17.06
CA SER A 48 8.21 1.18 17.20
C SER A 48 8.71 2.61 17.38
N ILE A 49 9.78 2.78 18.16
CA ILE A 49 10.39 4.08 18.44
C ILE A 49 11.90 4.03 18.13
N PRO A 50 12.48 5.05 17.48
CA PRO A 50 13.93 5.18 17.37
C PRO A 50 14.58 5.43 18.74
N LYS A 51 15.66 4.69 19.05
CA LYS A 51 16.33 4.76 20.36
C LYS A 51 17.01 6.12 20.59
N ASP A 52 17.48 6.73 19.51
CA ASP A 52 18.40 7.87 19.57
C ASP A 52 17.67 9.22 19.65
N GLU A 53 16.37 9.24 19.38
CA GLU A 53 15.57 10.48 19.25
C GLU A 53 14.67 10.74 20.46
N MET A 54 14.61 9.79 21.42
CA MET A 54 13.69 9.89 22.55
C MET A 54 14.42 10.01 23.90
N PRO A 55 14.18 11.07 24.69
CA PRO A 55 14.73 11.16 26.03
C PRO A 55 14.15 10.03 26.92
N ILE A 56 15.01 9.45 27.76
CA ILE A 56 14.70 8.26 28.60
C ILE A 56 13.39 8.42 29.40
N ASN A 57 13.13 9.61 29.95
CA ASN A 57 11.92 9.88 30.72
C ASN A 57 10.63 9.77 29.89
N MET A 58 10.72 10.07 28.59
CA MET A 58 9.58 9.99 27.69
C MET A 58 9.34 8.56 27.22
N GLN A 59 10.40 7.77 27.06
CA GLN A 59 10.30 6.33 26.81
C GLN A 59 9.52 5.63 27.94
N VAL A 60 9.82 5.92 29.20
CA VAL A 60 9.11 5.34 30.35
C VAL A 60 7.63 5.72 30.36
N HIS A 61 7.30 6.98 30.04
CA HIS A 61 5.91 7.43 29.97
C HIS A 61 5.13 6.72 28.84
N LEU A 62 5.76 6.57 27.67
CA LEU A 62 5.16 5.89 26.53
C LEU A 62 5.02 4.38 26.71
N GLU A 63 6.00 3.73 27.35
CA GLU A 63 5.89 2.31 27.71
C GLU A 63 4.68 2.05 28.62
N GLY A 64 4.34 3.00 29.50
CA GLY A 64 3.13 2.96 30.32
C GLY A 64 1.84 3.02 29.50
N ILE A 65 1.80 3.83 28.44
CA ILE A 65 0.63 4.01 27.56
C ILE A 65 0.48 2.84 26.57
N PHE A 66 1.59 2.31 26.05
CA PHE A 66 1.60 1.36 24.94
C PHE A 66 1.92 -0.09 25.33
N LYS A 67 1.84 -0.46 26.62
CA LYS A 67 2.27 -1.75 27.20
C LYS A 67 2.01 -3.01 26.36
N LYS A 68 0.89 -3.11 25.64
CA LYS A 68 0.51 -4.31 24.85
C LYS A 68 0.99 -4.31 23.40
N HIS A 69 1.23 -3.14 22.79
CA HIS A 69 1.54 -3.01 21.36
C HIS A 69 2.92 -2.39 21.10
N TYR A 70 3.69 -2.14 22.16
CA TYR A 70 5.03 -1.58 22.09
C TYR A 70 6.06 -2.63 21.63
N ILE A 71 6.74 -2.37 20.52
CA ILE A 71 7.95 -3.11 20.13
C ILE A 71 9.17 -2.26 20.44
N ARG A 72 10.12 -2.89 21.16
CA ARG A 72 11.43 -2.34 21.48
C ARG A 72 12.10 -1.64 20.30
N ASN A 73 12.56 -0.42 20.58
CA ASN A 73 13.65 0.32 19.95
C ASN A 73 14.21 -0.28 18.67
N CYS A 74 13.93 0.35 17.53
CA CYS A 74 14.47 -0.06 16.23
C CYS A 74 15.93 0.36 16.00
N GLY A 75 16.64 0.75 17.06
CA GLY A 75 18.01 1.26 17.00
C GLY A 75 17.99 2.69 16.48
N THR A 76 18.21 2.84 15.18
CA THR A 76 18.24 4.13 14.48
C THR A 76 16.93 4.39 13.75
N SER A 77 16.60 5.67 13.49
CA SER A 77 15.41 6.03 12.70
C SER A 77 15.41 5.39 11.31
N ALA A 78 16.54 5.37 10.60
CA ALA A 78 16.68 4.69 9.32
C ALA A 78 16.24 3.20 9.35
N LYS A 79 16.59 2.47 10.42
CA LYS A 79 16.17 1.07 10.58
C LYS A 79 14.69 0.93 10.92
N CYS A 80 14.13 1.86 11.68
CA CYS A 80 12.68 1.92 11.90
C CYS A 80 11.96 2.07 10.57
N TRP A 81 12.40 3.01 9.71
CA TRP A 81 11.81 3.28 8.41
C TRP A 81 11.81 2.06 7.49
N ASN A 82 12.96 1.38 7.36
CA ASN A 82 13.04 0.18 6.54
C ASN A 82 12.05 -0.88 7.04
N LYS A 83 11.92 -1.06 8.36
CA LYS A 83 10.93 -1.99 8.94
C LYS A 83 9.49 -1.60 8.66
N LEU A 84 9.16 -0.31 8.66
CA LEU A 84 7.81 0.17 8.31
C LEU A 84 7.48 -0.16 6.85
N ILE A 85 8.42 0.10 5.94
CA ILE A 85 8.27 -0.17 4.51
C ILE A 85 8.17 -1.68 4.24
N GLU A 86 8.96 -2.50 4.94
CA GLU A 86 9.03 -3.95 4.70
C GLU A 86 7.87 -4.74 5.33
N ASN A 87 7.44 -4.40 6.56
CA ASN A 87 6.48 -5.24 7.29
C ASN A 87 5.02 -4.76 7.23
N GLY A 88 4.74 -3.50 6.89
CA GLY A 88 3.38 -2.94 6.74
C GLY A 88 2.49 -2.89 8.00
N ASN A 89 2.74 -3.75 9.00
CA ASN A 89 1.98 -3.91 10.23
C ASN A 89 2.66 -3.24 11.45
N ILE A 90 3.37 -2.15 11.18
CA ILE A 90 4.12 -1.38 12.19
C ILE A 90 3.71 0.08 12.08
N ALA A 91 3.58 0.78 13.20
CA ALA A 91 3.53 2.23 13.28
C ALA A 91 4.84 2.73 13.89
N ILE A 92 5.37 3.85 13.41
CA ILE A 92 6.55 4.48 14.01
C ILE A 92 6.15 5.79 14.66
N LEU A 93 6.60 6.00 15.89
CA LEU A 93 6.48 7.27 16.57
C LEU A 93 7.75 8.09 16.37
N ILE A 94 7.59 9.27 15.78
CA ILE A 94 8.67 10.20 15.41
C ILE A 94 8.23 11.65 15.62
N SER A 95 9.19 12.57 15.57
CA SER A 95 8.88 14.00 15.69
C SER A 95 8.04 14.49 14.51
N ASN A 96 7.22 15.52 14.74
CA ASN A 96 6.40 16.13 13.70
C ASN A 96 7.26 16.67 12.53
N LEU A 97 8.45 17.18 12.85
CA LEU A 97 9.41 17.74 11.87
C LEU A 97 9.97 16.64 10.97
N ASP A 98 10.45 15.53 11.55
CA ASP A 98 10.98 14.41 10.78
C ASP A 98 9.90 13.77 9.90
N GLY A 99 8.67 13.71 10.41
CA GLY A 99 7.52 13.22 9.64
C GLY A 99 7.21 14.10 8.44
N LYS A 100 7.22 15.43 8.60
CA LYS A 100 7.04 16.37 7.48
C LYS A 100 8.17 16.24 6.46
N TYR A 101 9.41 16.13 6.92
CA TYR A 101 10.57 15.97 6.04
C TYR A 101 10.47 14.69 5.19
N LEU A 102 9.97 13.60 5.78
CA LEU A 102 9.79 12.33 5.09
C LEU A 102 8.64 12.34 4.09
N GLU A 103 7.52 12.99 4.41
CA GLU A 103 6.43 13.20 3.44
C GLU A 103 6.93 13.96 2.20
N ILE A 104 7.79 14.96 2.42
CA ILE A 104 8.46 15.69 1.34
C ILE A 104 9.41 14.77 0.57
N LEU A 105 10.28 14.00 1.23
CA LEU A 105 11.20 13.09 0.55
C LEU A 105 10.48 12.01 -0.27
N ASP A 106 9.36 11.47 0.22
CA ASP A 106 8.56 10.48 -0.49
C ASP A 106 7.94 11.09 -1.77
N PHE A 107 7.42 12.32 -1.66
CA PHE A 107 6.94 13.10 -2.80
C PHE A 107 8.02 13.33 -3.86
N TRP A 108 9.24 13.72 -3.45
CA TRP A 108 10.34 14.03 -4.35
C TRP A 108 10.95 12.78 -5.00
N ASN A 109 11.01 11.66 -4.27
CA ASN A 109 11.64 10.42 -4.76
C ASN A 109 10.72 9.54 -5.62
N LYS A 110 9.43 9.89 -5.79
CA LYS A 110 8.41 9.07 -6.48
C LYS A 110 8.32 7.63 -5.98
N ARG A 111 8.89 7.34 -4.80
CA ARG A 111 8.59 6.12 -4.05
C ARG A 111 7.15 6.34 -3.61
N GLY A 112 6.26 5.42 -3.96
CA GLY A 112 4.82 5.62 -3.81
C GLY A 112 4.43 6.08 -2.40
N LYS A 113 3.23 6.65 -2.25
CA LYS A 113 2.66 7.12 -0.98
C LYS A 113 2.40 5.96 0.00
N TRP A 114 3.46 5.35 0.54
CA TRP A 114 3.37 4.16 1.41
C TRP A 114 3.30 4.55 2.89
N ILE A 115 3.69 5.78 3.24
CA ILE A 115 3.74 6.26 4.61
C ILE A 115 2.74 7.39 4.76
N ARG A 116 1.85 7.26 5.75
CA ARG A 116 0.92 8.33 6.14
C ARG A 116 1.20 8.73 7.57
N LYS A 117 1.26 10.04 7.81
CA LYS A 117 1.30 10.57 9.15
C LYS A 117 -0.11 10.71 9.71
N LEU A 118 -0.25 10.36 10.98
CA LEU A 118 -1.49 10.56 11.73
C LEU A 118 -1.57 12.01 12.21
N THR A 119 -2.70 12.65 11.94
CA THR A 119 -3.05 13.97 12.46
C THR A 119 -4.34 13.84 13.28
N PRO A 120 -4.44 14.50 14.45
CA PRO A 120 -3.49 15.43 15.07
C PRO A 120 -2.29 14.74 15.77
N PRO A 121 -1.21 15.47 16.09
CA PRO A 121 -0.08 14.92 16.82
C PRO A 121 -0.50 14.39 18.21
N PHE A 122 0.02 13.21 18.57
CA PHE A 122 -0.32 12.54 19.83
C PHE A 122 0.22 13.26 21.08
N PHE A 123 1.37 13.92 20.96
CA PHE A 123 1.98 14.70 22.04
C PHE A 123 2.65 15.95 21.45
N ALA A 124 2.67 17.04 22.23
CA ALA A 124 3.35 18.27 21.84
C ALA A 124 4.59 18.48 22.73
N ILE A 125 5.77 18.41 22.12
CA ILE A 125 7.02 18.83 22.77
C ILE A 125 7.41 20.19 22.21
N ARG A 126 7.81 21.11 23.09
CA ARG A 126 8.42 22.38 22.69
C ARG A 126 9.92 22.20 22.60
N ILE A 127 10.49 22.41 21.42
CA ILE A 127 11.94 22.47 21.24
C ILE A 127 12.43 23.77 21.87
N SER A 128 13.43 23.66 22.74
CA SER A 128 14.03 24.80 23.43
C SER A 128 15.54 24.77 23.20
N ALA A 129 16.13 25.95 23.01
CA ALA A 129 17.59 26.08 22.99
C ALA A 129 18.09 26.22 24.43
N PHE A 130 19.14 25.46 24.76
CA PHE A 130 19.75 25.48 26.09
C PHE A 130 21.14 26.09 26.01
N LEU A 131 21.42 27.00 26.94
CA LEU A 131 22.74 27.59 27.17
C LEU A 131 23.16 27.27 28.61
N PRO A 132 24.47 27.19 28.90
CA PRO A 132 24.95 26.98 30.27
C PRO A 132 24.38 28.01 31.23
N LYS A 133 24.08 27.58 32.46
CA LYS A 133 23.60 28.48 33.51
C LYS A 133 24.65 29.57 33.76
N GLY A 134 24.23 30.84 33.71
CA GLY A 134 25.12 32.00 33.88
C GLY A 134 25.84 32.45 32.61
N HIS A 135 25.52 31.89 31.45
CA HIS A 135 26.12 32.33 30.18
C HIS A 135 25.73 33.79 29.87
N PRO A 136 26.70 34.69 29.61
CA PRO A 136 26.44 36.14 29.49
C PRO A 136 25.54 36.48 28.30
N PHE A 137 25.50 35.63 27.27
CA PHE A 137 24.67 35.83 26.09
C PHE A 137 23.23 35.32 26.23
N LEU A 138 22.86 34.64 27.33
CA LEU A 138 21.51 34.09 27.50
C LEU A 138 20.39 35.14 27.38
N PRO A 139 20.48 36.33 28.01
CA PRO A 139 19.42 37.35 27.89
C PRO A 139 19.32 37.91 26.46
N ILE A 140 20.47 38.07 25.80
CA ILE A 140 20.57 38.58 24.43
C ILE A 140 19.95 37.56 23.47
N PHE A 141 20.32 36.29 23.60
CA PHE A 141 19.80 35.19 22.80
C PHE A 141 18.28 35.06 22.93
N ASN A 142 17.74 35.08 24.15
CA ASN A 142 16.30 35.01 24.39
C ASN A 142 15.56 36.22 23.77
N LYS A 143 16.15 37.42 23.82
CA LYS A 143 15.58 38.62 23.21
C LYS A 143 15.46 38.49 21.69
N TYR A 144 16.52 38.04 21.02
CA TYR A 144 16.50 37.84 19.56
C TYR A 144 15.60 36.68 19.14
N LEU A 145 15.62 35.56 19.88
CA LEU A 145 14.72 34.43 19.62
C LEU A 145 13.25 34.88 19.73
N GLY A 146 12.90 35.63 20.79
CA GLY A 146 11.57 36.18 20.97
C GLY A 146 11.17 37.16 19.86
N PHE A 147 12.11 37.96 19.36
CA PHE A 147 11.88 38.83 18.21
C PHE A 147 11.57 38.00 16.96
N LEU A 148 12.39 37.00 16.63
CA LEU A 148 12.16 36.11 15.46
C LEU A 148 10.81 35.39 15.52
N MET A 149 10.42 34.90 16.70
CA MET A 149 9.10 34.28 16.90
C MET A 149 7.96 35.29 16.70
N LYS A 150 8.08 36.51 17.24
CA LYS A 150 7.04 37.54 17.13
C LYS A 150 6.79 38.01 15.69
N PHE A 151 7.83 38.00 14.85
CA PHE A 151 7.73 38.37 13.44
C PHE A 151 7.29 37.21 12.53
N GLY A 152 6.89 36.07 13.10
CA GLY A 152 6.36 34.95 12.32
C GLY A 152 7.40 34.28 11.43
N PHE A 153 8.70 34.51 11.66
CA PHE A 153 9.76 33.90 10.83
C PHE A 153 9.73 32.37 10.90
N VAL A 154 9.26 31.83 12.04
CA VAL A 154 9.04 30.39 12.25
C VAL A 154 7.75 29.90 11.59
N ASP A 155 6.72 30.75 11.50
CA ASP A 155 5.40 30.39 10.96
C ASP A 155 5.41 30.42 9.42
N ILE A 156 6.10 31.39 8.80
CA ILE A 156 6.25 31.53 7.34
C ILE A 156 6.88 30.26 6.72
N GLN A 157 7.87 29.69 7.40
CA GLN A 157 8.56 28.48 6.94
C GLN A 157 7.69 27.20 7.09
N GLN A 158 6.67 27.23 7.94
CA GLN A 158 5.71 26.13 8.07
C GLN A 158 4.62 26.19 7.00
N GLU A 159 4.10 27.38 6.68
CA GLU A 159 3.07 27.54 5.64
C GLU A 159 3.59 27.16 4.25
N GLU A 160 4.80 27.56 3.87
CA GLU A 160 5.35 27.28 2.53
C GLU A 160 5.48 25.77 2.22
N ASN A 161 5.52 24.93 3.26
CA ASN A 161 5.61 23.47 3.14
C ASN A 161 4.25 22.75 3.20
N GLU A 162 3.17 23.38 3.67
CA GLU A 162 1.85 22.74 3.84
C GLU A 162 0.96 22.81 2.59
N TYR A 163 1.11 23.82 1.73
CA TYR A 163 0.21 24.07 0.58
C TYR A 163 0.35 23.13 -0.63
N LYS A 164 0.97 21.94 -0.53
CA LYS A 164 1.20 21.04 -1.69
C LYS A 164 0.52 19.67 -1.67
N TYR A 165 -0.31 19.35 -0.68
CA TYR A 165 -0.82 17.98 -0.50
C TYR A 165 -2.33 17.83 -0.59
N ASP A 166 -2.94 18.28 -1.69
CA ASP A 166 -4.39 18.15 -1.91
C ASP A 166 -4.76 17.16 -3.05
N VAL A 167 -3.90 16.17 -3.31
CA VAL A 167 -4.09 15.17 -4.40
C VAL A 167 -4.57 13.81 -3.86
N LEU A 168 -5.37 13.78 -2.80
CA LEU A 168 -5.59 12.54 -2.02
C LEU A 168 -6.84 11.71 -2.34
N ASN A 169 -7.67 12.10 -3.31
CA ASN A 169 -8.91 11.37 -3.62
C ASN A 169 -9.03 10.94 -5.09
N GLU A 170 -7.92 10.60 -5.76
CA GLU A 170 -8.02 9.97 -7.08
C GLU A 170 -8.36 8.48 -6.94
N PRO A 171 -9.38 7.97 -7.65
CA PRO A 171 -9.70 6.55 -7.67
C PRO A 171 -8.51 5.75 -8.21
N VAL A 172 -8.24 4.59 -7.62
CA VAL A 172 -7.17 3.68 -8.05
C VAL A 172 -7.39 3.34 -9.53
N LYS A 173 -6.49 3.81 -10.39
CA LYS A 173 -6.53 3.51 -11.83
C LYS A 173 -6.21 2.03 -12.05
N LEU A 174 -7.11 1.32 -12.72
CA LEU A 174 -6.91 -0.08 -13.11
C LEU A 174 -5.73 -0.18 -14.10
N CYS A 175 -4.59 -0.69 -13.62
CA CYS A 175 -3.42 -0.97 -14.45
C CYS A 175 -3.51 -2.35 -15.14
N PHE A 176 -2.78 -2.51 -16.27
CA PHE A 176 -2.67 -3.77 -17.02
C PHE A 176 -2.29 -5.00 -16.17
N ALA A 177 -1.56 -4.78 -15.06
CA ALA A 177 -1.18 -5.86 -14.13
C ALA A 177 -2.40 -6.61 -13.57
N HIS A 178 -3.52 -5.91 -13.30
CA HIS A 178 -4.75 -6.52 -12.77
C HIS A 178 -5.47 -7.39 -13.80
N LEU A 179 -5.21 -7.18 -15.10
CA LEU A 179 -5.84 -7.91 -16.21
C LEU A 179 -4.97 -9.06 -16.74
N LYS A 180 -3.76 -9.24 -16.22
CA LYS A 180 -2.78 -10.24 -16.70
C LYS A 180 -3.37 -11.65 -16.77
N GLY A 181 -4.19 -12.03 -15.79
CA GLY A 181 -4.84 -13.35 -15.75
C GLY A 181 -5.74 -13.62 -16.96
N ILE A 182 -6.50 -12.62 -17.43
CA ILE A 182 -7.38 -12.74 -18.59
C ILE A 182 -6.56 -12.94 -19.87
N PHE A 183 -5.47 -12.19 -20.03
CA PHE A 183 -4.57 -12.35 -21.17
C PHE A 183 -3.89 -13.72 -21.20
N ILE A 184 -3.48 -14.25 -20.04
CA ILE A 184 -2.92 -15.60 -19.95
C ILE A 184 -3.94 -16.65 -20.39
N PHE A 185 -5.18 -16.58 -19.87
CA PHE A 185 -6.26 -17.48 -20.27
C PHE A 185 -6.54 -17.42 -21.78
N TRP A 186 -6.55 -16.21 -22.34
CA TRP A 186 -6.77 -16.02 -23.78
C TRP A 186 -5.65 -16.63 -24.62
N ILE A 187 -4.39 -16.42 -24.25
CA ILE A 187 -3.23 -17.02 -24.93
C ILE A 187 -3.28 -18.55 -24.87
N ILE A 188 -3.56 -19.13 -23.69
CA ILE A 188 -3.71 -20.58 -23.54
C ILE A 188 -4.83 -21.10 -24.45
N GLY A 189 -5.97 -20.40 -24.49
CA GLY A 189 -7.09 -20.76 -25.36
C GLY A 189 -6.71 -20.76 -26.85
N MET A 190 -5.93 -19.77 -27.29
CA MET A 190 -5.43 -19.73 -28.68
C MET A 190 -4.46 -20.87 -28.98
N ILE A 191 -3.55 -21.19 -28.06
CA ILE A 191 -2.60 -22.30 -28.23
C ILE A 191 -3.35 -23.63 -28.35
N LEU A 192 -4.30 -23.89 -27.45
CA LEU A 192 -5.12 -25.10 -27.49
C LEU A 192 -5.98 -25.16 -28.76
N GLY A 193 -6.57 -24.03 -29.17
CA GLY A 193 -7.34 -23.93 -30.41
C GLY A 193 -6.50 -24.21 -31.66
N ALA A 194 -5.30 -23.63 -31.74
CA ALA A 194 -4.37 -23.88 -32.83
C ALA A 194 -3.90 -25.34 -32.86
N GLY A 195 -3.68 -25.95 -31.69
CA GLY A 195 -3.34 -27.36 -31.55
C GLY A 195 -4.48 -28.28 -32.03
N ALA A 196 -5.71 -28.04 -31.56
CA ALA A 196 -6.89 -28.79 -31.99
C ALA A 196 -7.13 -28.64 -33.50
N PHE A 197 -7.01 -27.43 -34.05
CA PHE A 197 -7.14 -27.19 -35.47
C PHE A 197 -6.07 -27.94 -36.28
N SER A 198 -4.82 -27.92 -35.83
CA SER A 198 -3.71 -28.63 -36.49
C SER A 198 -3.91 -30.15 -36.46
N LEU A 199 -4.42 -30.70 -35.36
CA LEU A 199 -4.75 -32.12 -35.24
C LEU A 199 -5.89 -32.52 -36.17
N GLU A 200 -6.95 -31.71 -36.23
CA GLU A 200 -8.08 -31.98 -37.13
C GLU A 200 -7.65 -31.88 -38.60
N TYR A 201 -6.83 -30.88 -38.94
CA TYR A 201 -6.26 -30.73 -40.28
C TYR A 201 -5.37 -31.92 -40.66
N LEU A 202 -4.53 -32.39 -39.74
CA LEU A 202 -3.69 -33.57 -39.97
C LEU A 202 -4.54 -34.83 -40.15
N ARG A 203 -5.58 -35.01 -39.33
CA ARG A 203 -6.55 -36.09 -39.46
C ARG A 203 -7.23 -36.07 -40.83
N GLU A 204 -7.71 -34.90 -41.27
CA GLU A 204 -8.36 -34.74 -42.56
C GLU A 204 -7.41 -35.06 -43.73
N LEU A 205 -6.14 -34.62 -43.63
CA LEU A 205 -5.10 -34.95 -44.61
C LEU A 205 -4.79 -36.45 -44.67
N LEU A 206 -4.71 -37.13 -43.53
CA LEU A 206 -4.45 -38.58 -43.47
C LEU A 206 -5.63 -39.38 -44.04
N ILE A 207 -6.87 -38.96 -43.76
CA ILE A 207 -8.07 -39.54 -44.36
C ILE A 207 -8.07 -39.34 -45.88
N ARG A 208 -7.77 -38.13 -46.36
CA ARG A 208 -7.72 -37.81 -47.81
C ARG A 208 -6.61 -38.54 -48.57
N ARG A 209 -5.46 -38.81 -47.92
CA ARG A 209 -4.34 -39.57 -48.51
C ARG A 209 -4.53 -41.09 -48.50
N GLY A 210 -5.70 -41.59 -48.07
CA GLY A 210 -6.05 -43.01 -48.17
C GLY A 210 -5.55 -43.89 -47.02
N PHE A 211 -5.03 -43.31 -45.93
CA PHE A 211 -4.66 -44.05 -44.71
C PHE A 211 -5.88 -44.38 -43.82
N ARG A 212 -7.03 -44.75 -44.41
CA ARG A 212 -8.24 -45.12 -43.66
C ARG A 212 -8.02 -46.34 -42.75
N ASN A 213 -7.16 -47.27 -43.17
CA ASN A 213 -6.99 -48.56 -42.49
C ASN A 213 -6.07 -48.52 -41.25
N VAL A 214 -5.37 -47.41 -40.97
CA VAL A 214 -4.46 -47.33 -39.80
C VAL A 214 -5.18 -46.83 -38.54
N PHE A 215 -6.22 -46.02 -38.67
CA PHE A 215 -6.99 -45.52 -37.52
C PHE A 215 -8.14 -46.43 -37.10
N ASP A 216 -8.72 -47.22 -38.01
CA ASP A 216 -9.76 -48.20 -37.66
C ASP A 216 -9.19 -49.41 -36.89
N MET A 217 -7.91 -49.77 -37.09
CA MET A 217 -7.27 -50.87 -36.35
C MET A 217 -6.99 -50.55 -34.87
N SER A 218 -6.85 -49.28 -34.45
CA SER A 218 -6.66 -48.96 -33.03
C SER A 218 -7.97 -48.91 -32.23
N SER A 219 -9.10 -48.59 -32.90
CA SER A 219 -10.43 -48.67 -32.29
C SER A 219 -10.82 -50.11 -31.93
N ASP A 220 -10.45 -51.09 -32.75
CA ASP A 220 -10.75 -52.51 -32.48
C ASP A 220 -9.80 -53.16 -31.46
N ALA A 221 -8.58 -52.64 -31.29
CA ALA A 221 -7.65 -53.12 -30.26
C ALA A 221 -8.03 -52.68 -28.83
N THR A 222 -8.90 -51.68 -28.68
CA THR A 222 -9.33 -51.16 -27.36
C THR A 222 -10.64 -51.81 -26.86
N LYS A 223 -11.18 -52.79 -27.60
CA LYS A 223 -12.41 -53.53 -27.27
C LYS A 223 -12.18 -55.01 -26.92
N ARG A 224 -10.96 -55.41 -26.59
CA ARG A 224 -10.67 -56.73 -25.98
C ARG A 224 -10.13 -56.57 -24.57
#